data_AF-A0A1B6H0X9-F1
#
_entry.id   AF-A0A1B6H0X9-F1
#
_cell.length_a   1.000
_cell.length_b   1.000
_cell.length_c   1.000
_cell.angle_alpha   90.00
_cell.angle_beta   90.00
_cell.angle_gamma   90.00
#
_symmetry.space_group_name_H-M   'P 1'
#
loop_
_entity.id
_entity.type
_entity.pdbx_description
1 polymer ?
#
loop_
_entity_poly.entity_id
_entity_poly.type
_entity_poly.pdbx_seq_one_letter_code
_entity_poly.pdbx_strand_id
1 'polypeptide(L)'
;RDCVKDIFSNEYSPVDFKQNLEYTRKNINEWIQMQTRNMIVDCIPEDFLDSSTSLLLVNAVYFKGLWKSRFIKEYTSPEDFHMADGSTKQAEMMINRNSFRAVFSSNYGIDGLELPYMGDNISMFIILHEKSNETA
;
A
#
# COMPACT_ATOMS: atom_id res chain seq x y z
N ARG A 1 -30.14 12.78 0.75
CA ARG A 1 -30.63 12.37 -0.59
C ARG A 1 -30.56 10.86 -0.63
N ASP A 2 -31.67 10.19 -0.88
CA ASP A 2 -31.81 8.75 -0.66
C ASP A 2 -30.88 7.91 -1.56
N CYS A 3 -30.54 8.42 -2.75
CA CYS A 3 -29.61 7.75 -3.69
C CYS A 3 -28.22 7.41 -3.13
N VAL A 4 -27.68 8.18 -2.18
CA VAL A 4 -26.38 7.88 -1.57
C VAL A 4 -26.50 6.70 -0.62
N LYS A 5 -27.63 6.58 0.10
CA LYS A 5 -27.88 5.44 0.97
C LYS A 5 -28.12 4.17 0.16
N ASP A 6 -28.73 4.27 -1.02
CA ASP A 6 -29.02 3.11 -1.86
C ASP A 6 -27.75 2.53 -2.50
N ILE A 7 -26.77 3.38 -2.84
CA ILE A 7 -25.52 2.96 -3.50
C ILE A 7 -24.40 2.68 -2.49
N PHE A 8 -24.34 3.44 -1.39
CA PHE A 8 -23.24 3.43 -0.42
C PHE A 8 -23.73 3.13 1.00
N SER A 9 -24.75 2.28 1.16
CA SER A 9 -25.40 2.00 2.46
C SER A 9 -24.40 1.63 3.57
N ASN A 10 -23.30 0.98 3.21
CA ASN A 10 -22.27 0.49 4.13
C ASN A 10 -21.01 1.40 4.17
N GLU A 11 -20.97 2.45 3.35
CA GLU A 11 -19.84 3.38 3.19
C GLU A 11 -20.18 4.81 3.63
N TYR A 12 -21.42 5.04 4.09
CA TYR A 12 -21.89 6.30 4.62
C TYR A 12 -22.14 6.20 6.14
N SER A 13 -21.58 7.15 6.89
CA SER A 13 -21.85 7.30 8.33
C SER A 13 -22.06 8.77 8.69
N PRO A 14 -23.20 9.15 9.27
CA PRO A 14 -23.39 10.49 9.80
C PRO A 14 -22.57 10.65 11.09
N VAL A 15 -21.77 11.71 11.17
CA VAL A 15 -20.92 12.03 12.31
C VAL A 15 -21.06 13.51 12.69
N ASP A 16 -20.60 13.87 13.89
CA ASP A 16 -20.68 15.24 14.40
C ASP A 16 -19.29 15.88 14.49
N PHE A 17 -18.97 16.71 13.50
CA PHE A 17 -17.74 17.51 13.50
C PHE A 17 -17.85 18.81 14.32
N LYS A 18 -19.04 19.19 14.80
CA LYS A 18 -19.25 20.49 15.47
C LYS A 18 -19.14 20.41 16.98
N GLN A 19 -19.90 19.53 17.63
CA GLN A 19 -19.95 19.52 19.11
C GLN A 19 -18.91 18.59 19.71
N ASN A 20 -18.57 17.49 19.04
CA ASN A 20 -17.71 16.44 19.58
C ASN A 20 -16.58 16.05 18.61
N LEU A 21 -15.86 17.05 18.08
CA LEU A 21 -14.85 16.88 17.03
C LEU A 21 -13.79 15.81 17.36
N GLU A 22 -13.16 15.88 18.54
CA GLU A 22 -12.10 14.93 18.92
C GLU A 22 -12.63 13.49 19.10
N TYR A 23 -13.85 13.35 19.63
CA TYR A 23 -14.48 12.04 19.75
C TYR A 23 -14.80 11.47 18.36
N THR A 24 -15.35 12.28 17.47
CA THR A 24 -15.61 11.91 16.07
C THR A 24 -14.32 11.50 15.36
N ARG A 25 -13.24 12.28 15.51
CA ARG A 25 -11.92 11.97 14.92
C ARG A 25 -11.41 10.60 15.38
N LYS A 26 -11.45 10.34 16.70
CA LYS A 26 -11.01 9.06 17.28
C LYS A 26 -11.84 7.88 16.76
N ASN A 27 -13.17 8.02 16.73
CA ASN A 27 -14.04 6.96 16.19
C ASN A 27 -13.74 6.62 14.73
N ILE A 28 -13.44 7.64 13.90
CA ILE A 28 -13.08 7.40 12.50
C ILE A 28 -11.72 6.67 12.42
N ASN A 29 -10.71 7.09 13.20
CA ASN A 29 -9.42 6.39 13.25
C ASN A 29 -9.55 4.94 13.75
N GLU A 30 -10.34 4.70 14.79
CA GLU A 30 -10.63 3.34 15.30
C GLU A 30 -11.32 2.48 14.23
N TRP A 31 -12.26 3.05 13.48
CA TRP A 31 -12.90 2.36 12.37
C TRP A 31 -11.90 2.02 11.26
N ILE A 32 -11.05 2.97 10.83
CA ILE A 32 -9.97 2.74 9.85
C ILE A 32 -9.05 1.62 10.33
N GLN A 33 -8.62 1.69 11.59
CA GLN A 33 -7.75 0.71 12.20
C GLN A 33 -8.38 -0.68 12.16
N MET A 34 -9.65 -0.81 12.52
CA MET A 34 -10.37 -2.08 12.47
C MET A 34 -10.48 -2.63 11.03
N GLN A 35 -10.86 -1.79 10.05
CA GLN A 35 -10.97 -2.21 8.65
C GLN A 35 -9.62 -2.64 8.05
N THR A 36 -8.53 -2.07 8.54
CA THR A 36 -7.17 -2.31 8.04
C THR A 36 -6.40 -3.34 8.87
N ARG A 37 -7.09 -4.10 9.74
CA ARG A 37 -6.50 -5.11 10.63
C ARG A 37 -5.36 -4.55 11.50
N ASN A 38 -5.56 -3.34 12.02
CA ASN A 38 -4.63 -2.58 12.85
C ASN A 38 -3.35 -2.11 12.14
N MET A 39 -3.32 -2.14 10.80
CA MET A 39 -2.11 -1.77 10.04
C MET A 39 -2.04 -0.29 9.69
N ILE A 40 -3.19 0.40 9.67
CA ILE A 40 -3.27 1.86 9.52
C ILE A 40 -3.87 2.41 10.80
N VAL A 41 -3.03 3.08 11.59
CA VAL A 41 -3.38 3.73 12.86
C VAL A 41 -3.25 5.23 12.72
N ASP A 42 -4.09 5.98 13.44
CA ASP A 42 -4.06 7.44 13.49
C ASP A 42 -3.99 8.12 12.11
N CYS A 43 -4.77 7.61 11.15
CA CYS A 43 -4.79 8.11 9.77
C CYS A 43 -5.21 9.59 9.69
N ILE A 44 -6.08 10.03 10.60
CA ILE A 44 -6.52 11.41 10.73
C ILE A 44 -5.79 12.02 11.94
N PRO A 45 -4.76 12.86 11.69
CA PRO A 45 -4.00 13.48 12.78
C PRO A 45 -4.84 14.51 13.53
N GLU A 46 -4.35 14.91 14.69
CA GLU A 46 -4.90 16.06 15.43
C GLU A 46 -4.88 17.31 14.55
N ASP A 47 -5.85 18.21 14.78
CA ASP A 47 -6.04 19.46 14.03
C ASP A 47 -6.34 19.33 12.52
N PHE A 48 -6.44 18.10 11.97
CA PHE A 48 -6.82 17.90 10.56
C PHE A 48 -8.28 18.25 10.27
N LEU A 49 -9.15 18.05 11.25
CA LEU A 49 -10.58 18.35 11.16
C LEU A 49 -10.88 19.56 12.05
N ASP A 50 -11.91 20.31 11.68
CA ASP A 50 -12.41 21.43 12.47
C ASP A 50 -13.95 21.49 12.46
N SER A 51 -14.54 22.41 13.22
CA SER A 51 -16.00 22.57 13.30
C SER A 51 -16.65 23.07 12.00
N SER A 52 -15.86 23.51 11.02
CA SER A 52 -16.34 23.88 9.68
C SER A 52 -16.42 22.67 8.74
N THR A 53 -15.77 21.56 9.09
CA THR A 53 -15.78 20.31 8.33
C THR A 53 -17.21 19.79 8.18
N SER A 54 -17.63 19.64 6.93
CA SER A 54 -19.00 19.20 6.60
C SER A 54 -19.06 17.79 6.01
N LEU A 55 -17.95 17.30 5.45
CA LEU A 55 -17.83 15.97 4.84
C LEU A 55 -16.38 15.52 4.88
N LEU A 56 -16.17 14.24 5.18
CA LEU A 56 -14.87 13.58 5.07
C LEU A 56 -15.03 12.32 4.21
N LEU A 57 -14.20 12.19 3.18
CA LEU A 57 -14.07 10.96 2.40
C LEU A 57 -12.78 10.26 2.80
N VAL A 58 -12.89 9.01 3.24
CA VAL A 58 -11.75 8.20 3.67
C VAL A 58 -11.63 6.99 2.76
N ASN A 59 -10.43 6.73 2.27
CA ASN A 59 -10.08 5.49 1.58
C ASN A 59 -8.85 4.87 2.24
N ALA A 60 -9.03 3.75 2.93
CA ALA A 60 -7.96 3.04 3.61
C ALA A 60 -8.02 1.55 3.21
N VAL A 61 -6.96 1.07 2.59
CA VAL A 61 -6.90 -0.29 2.02
C VAL A 61 -5.71 -1.03 2.62
N TYR A 62 -5.97 -2.25 3.11
CA TYR A 62 -4.94 -3.17 3.55
C TYR A 62 -4.95 -4.44 2.70
N PHE A 63 -3.78 -4.80 2.18
CA PHE A 63 -3.62 -6.02 1.39
C PHE A 63 -2.53 -6.91 1.97
N LYS A 64 -2.87 -8.19 2.21
CA LYS A 64 -1.93 -9.24 2.59
C LYS A 64 -2.28 -10.51 1.84
N GLY A 65 -1.55 -10.76 0.77
CA GLY A 65 -1.65 -11.96 -0.05
C GLY A 65 -0.52 -12.93 0.21
N LEU A 66 -0.77 -14.22 -0.03
CA LEU A 66 0.27 -15.24 -0.11
C LEU A 66 0.78 -15.31 -1.55
N TRP A 67 2.09 -15.30 -1.75
CA TRP A 67 2.65 -15.57 -3.08
C TRP A 67 2.26 -16.96 -3.58
N LYS A 68 2.01 -17.09 -4.89
CA LYS A 68 1.81 -18.40 -5.53
C LYS A 68 3.09 -19.23 -5.44
N SER A 69 4.22 -18.63 -5.79
CA SER A 69 5.56 -19.15 -5.56
C SER A 69 6.18 -18.44 -4.36
N ARG A 70 6.14 -19.06 -3.18
CA ARG A 70 6.61 -18.44 -1.93
C ARG A 70 8.14 -18.35 -1.87
N PHE A 71 8.62 -17.29 -1.23
CA PHE A 71 10.03 -17.16 -0.85
C PHE A 71 10.32 -18.06 0.35
N ILE A 72 11.46 -18.76 0.30
CA ILE A 72 11.96 -19.58 1.40
C ILE A 72 12.72 -18.64 2.35
N LYS A 73 12.33 -18.61 3.62
CA LYS A 73 12.83 -17.62 4.60
C LYS A 73 14.34 -17.74 4.81
N GLU A 74 14.87 -18.95 4.71
CA GLU A 74 16.28 -19.28 4.88
C GLU A 74 17.16 -18.74 3.74
N TYR A 75 16.55 -18.33 2.63
CA TYR A 75 17.24 -17.68 1.51
C TYR A 75 17.09 -16.16 1.52
N THR A 76 16.45 -15.60 2.55
CA THR A 76 16.46 -14.16 2.78
C THR A 76 17.72 -13.79 3.54
N SER A 77 18.47 -12.82 3.02
CA SER A 77 19.68 -12.29 3.66
C SER A 77 19.79 -10.78 3.48
N PRO A 78 20.51 -10.09 4.38
CA PRO A 78 20.89 -8.69 4.17
C PRO A 78 21.73 -8.54 2.91
N GLU A 79 21.29 -7.66 2.00
CA GLU A 79 22.01 -7.28 0.78
C GLU A 79 21.99 -5.76 0.61
N ASP A 80 22.92 -5.24 -0.21
CA ASP A 80 22.97 -3.83 -0.56
C ASP A 80 21.79 -3.42 -1.47
N PHE A 81 21.01 -2.43 -1.02
CA PHE A 81 20.01 -1.72 -1.80
C PHE A 81 20.50 -0.31 -2.13
N HIS A 82 20.66 -0.02 -3.42
CA HIS A 82 21.09 1.28 -3.91
C HIS A 82 19.91 2.23 -4.02
N MET A 83 19.93 3.32 -3.26
CA MET A 83 18.88 4.34 -3.27
C MET A 83 19.10 5.35 -4.41
N ALA A 84 18.03 6.07 -4.75
CA ALA A 84 18.07 7.08 -5.82
C ALA A 84 19.01 8.26 -5.54
N ASP A 85 19.36 8.51 -4.27
CA ASP A 85 20.32 9.54 -3.87
C ASP A 85 21.79 9.08 -3.94
N GLY A 86 22.05 7.88 -4.46
CA GLY A 86 23.38 7.28 -4.60
C GLY A 86 23.92 6.61 -3.34
N SER A 87 23.20 6.70 -2.21
CA SER A 87 23.59 6.00 -0.99
C SER A 87 23.12 4.54 -0.99
N THR A 88 23.75 3.71 -0.17
CA THR A 88 23.44 2.28 -0.03
C THR A 88 22.88 2.00 1.36
N LYS A 89 21.83 1.18 1.42
CA LYS A 89 21.28 0.63 2.66
C LYS A 89 21.18 -0.88 2.59
N GLN A 90 21.34 -1.53 3.73
CA GLN A 90 21.10 -2.97 3.86
C GLN A 90 19.59 -3.24 3.90
N ALA A 91 19.14 -4.18 3.08
CA ALA A 91 17.76 -4.65 3.03
C ALA A 91 17.72 -6.18 3.08
N GLU A 92 16.71 -6.75 3.75
CA GLU A 92 16.45 -8.20 3.75
C GLU A 92 15.95 -8.63 2.37
N MET A 93 16.88 -9.06 1.51
CA MET A 93 16.60 -9.42 0.13
C MET A 93 16.08 -10.85 0.06
N MET A 94 14.86 -11.01 -0.45
CA MET A 94 14.25 -12.33 -0.62
C MET A 94 14.67 -12.97 -1.95
N ILE A 95 15.01 -14.25 -1.94
CA ILE A 95 15.45 -14.97 -3.15
C ILE A 95 14.48 -16.11 -3.49
N ASN A 96 14.05 -16.17 -4.75
CA ASN A 96 13.24 -17.26 -5.28
C ASN A 96 13.73 -17.66 -6.68
N ARG A 97 14.10 -18.93 -6.84
CA ARG A 97 14.53 -19.50 -8.13
C ARG A 97 13.39 -20.36 -8.69
N ASN A 98 12.50 -19.72 -9.45
CA ASN A 98 11.37 -20.38 -10.09
C ASN A 98 11.11 -19.77 -11.48
N SER A 99 10.18 -20.33 -12.23
CA SER A 99 9.74 -19.79 -13.52
C SER A 99 8.71 -18.69 -13.29
N PHE A 100 8.96 -17.51 -13.84
CA PHE A 100 8.08 -16.35 -13.78
C PHE A 100 7.89 -15.76 -15.18
N ARG A 101 6.79 -15.05 -15.38
CA ARG A 101 6.62 -14.23 -16.58
C ARG A 101 7.46 -12.97 -16.42
N ALA A 102 8.28 -12.68 -17.41
CA ALA A 102 9.13 -11.51 -17.44
C ALA A 102 9.18 -10.93 -18.86
N VAL A 103 9.44 -9.63 -18.94
CA VAL A 103 9.71 -8.91 -20.18
C VAL A 103 11.02 -8.16 -20.00
N PHE A 104 11.86 -8.16 -21.04
CA PHE A 104 13.13 -7.46 -21.06
C PHE A 104 13.11 -6.53 -22.26
N SER A 105 13.34 -5.25 -22.05
CA SER A 105 13.22 -4.26 -23.13
C SER A 105 14.34 -3.23 -23.07
N SER A 106 15.42 -3.52 -23.79
CA SER A 106 16.53 -2.59 -24.02
C SER A 106 16.09 -1.28 -24.69
N ASN A 107 15.08 -1.32 -25.58
CA ASN A 107 14.55 -0.12 -26.23
C ASN A 107 13.98 0.91 -25.26
N TYR A 108 13.54 0.46 -24.08
CA TYR A 108 12.97 1.32 -23.04
C TYR A 108 13.85 1.35 -21.78
N GLY A 109 14.97 0.60 -21.77
CA GLY A 109 15.83 0.44 -20.60
C GLY A 109 15.07 -0.10 -19.38
N ILE A 110 14.13 -1.03 -19.56
CA ILE A 110 13.34 -1.61 -18.47
C ILE A 110 13.25 -3.13 -18.57
N ASP A 111 13.25 -3.75 -17.40
CA ASP A 111 12.92 -5.16 -17.17
C ASP A 111 11.65 -5.23 -16.30
N GLY A 112 10.72 -6.11 -16.67
CA GLY A 112 9.47 -6.34 -15.97
C GLY A 112 9.35 -7.78 -15.48
N LEU A 113 8.84 -7.97 -14.26
CA LEU A 113 8.61 -9.27 -13.64
C LEU A 113 7.20 -9.34 -13.05
N GLU A 114 6.45 -10.41 -13.35
CA GLU A 114 5.16 -10.71 -12.74
C GLU A 114 5.32 -11.71 -11.59
N LEU A 115 4.85 -11.33 -10.40
CA LEU A 115 4.77 -12.18 -9.20
C LEU A 115 3.30 -12.41 -8.81
N PRO A 116 2.70 -13.55 -9.20
CA PRO A 116 1.30 -13.84 -8.87
C PRO A 116 1.11 -14.19 -7.39
N TYR A 117 -0.01 -13.73 -6.83
CA TYR A 117 -0.52 -14.22 -5.55
C TYR A 117 -1.28 -15.54 -5.74
N MET A 118 -1.42 -16.29 -4.65
CA MET A 118 -2.19 -17.52 -4.60
C MET A 118 -3.63 -17.27 -5.06
N GLY A 119 -4.11 -18.11 -5.98
CA GLY A 119 -5.45 -17.99 -6.57
C GLY A 119 -5.51 -17.24 -7.90
N ASP A 120 -4.38 -16.71 -8.41
CA ASP A 120 -4.24 -16.16 -9.77
C ASP A 120 -5.13 -14.94 -10.11
N ASN A 121 -5.84 -14.36 -9.13
CA ASN A 121 -6.69 -13.19 -9.33
C ASN A 121 -5.93 -11.85 -9.22
N ILE A 122 -4.75 -11.86 -8.60
CA ILE A 122 -3.94 -10.66 -8.31
C ILE A 122 -2.46 -11.00 -8.56
N SER A 123 -1.74 -10.10 -9.22
CA SER A 123 -0.29 -10.19 -9.42
C SER A 123 0.38 -8.87 -9.04
N MET A 124 1.58 -8.94 -8.50
CA MET A 124 2.48 -7.79 -8.36
C MET A 124 3.36 -7.72 -9.61
N PHE A 125 3.46 -6.54 -10.21
CA PHE A 125 4.42 -6.28 -11.29
C PHE A 125 5.56 -5.44 -10.74
N ILE A 126 6.79 -5.93 -10.92
CA ILE A 126 8.01 -5.21 -10.61
C ILE A 126 8.59 -4.71 -11.92
N ILE A 127 8.81 -3.40 -12.02
CA ILE A 127 9.47 -2.77 -13.16
C ILE A 127 10.80 -2.23 -12.64
N LEU A 128 11.88 -2.74 -13.19
CA LEU A 128 13.24 -2.34 -12.87
C LEU A 128 13.81 -1.60 -14.07
N HIS A 129 14.35 -0.40 -13.83
CA HIS A 129 15.05 0.34 -14.87
C HIS A 129 16.50 -0.15 -14.95
N GLU A 130 17.07 -0.19 -16.15
CA GLU A 130 18.50 -0.33 -16.33
C GLU A 130 19.21 0.80 -15.59
N LYS A 131 20.35 0.49 -14.94
CA LYS A 131 21.18 1.52 -14.31
C LYS A 131 21.48 2.60 -15.34
N SER A 132 21.14 3.86 -15.05
CA SER A 132 21.73 4.98 -15.76
C SER A 132 23.24 4.90 -15.55
N ASN A 133 24.01 4.77 -16.63
CA ASN A 133 25.44 5.00 -16.62
C ASN A 133 25.71 6.51 -16.45
N GLU A 134 25.14 7.15 -15.44
CA GLU A 134 25.58 8.46 -15.01
C GLU A 134 26.76 8.24 -14.06
N THR A 135 27.94 8.23 -14.68
CA THR A 135 29.22 8.46 -14.01
C THR A 135 29.11 9.68 -13.10
N ALA A 136 29.45 9.47 -11.83
CA ALA A 136 29.83 10.54 -10.91
C ALA A 136 31.02 11.35 -11.44
#